data_AF-A0A3B1BU27-F1
#
_entry.id   AF-A0A3B1BU27-F1
#
_cell.length_a   1.000
_cell.length_b   1.000
_cell.length_c   1.000
_cell.angle_alpha   90.00
_cell.angle_beta   90.00
_cell.angle_gamma   90.00
#
_symmetry.space_group_name_H-M   'P 1'
#
loop_
_entity.id
_entity.type
_entity.pdbx_description
1 polymer ?
#
loop_
_entity_poly.entity_id
_entity_poly.type
_entity_poly.pdbx_seq_one_letter_code
_entity_poly.pdbx_strand_id
1 'polypeptide(L)'
;MNQQTIKEMKTEDFSALTRTIMTIIDDWGLSATEELKILSLPEKTPTRALRKYRDGLAFPATPEVFERIEHILGIFEALRTSYPHNKQMAMIWMSKCNKHFVTRPPIMVIREDGLSGLVQVRGHLDCTFDWFSS
;
A
#
# COMPACT_ATOMS: atom_id res chain seq x y z
N MET A 1 -11.50 5.59 4.83
CA MET A 1 -11.37 6.97 5.36
C MET A 1 -12.33 7.84 4.54
N ASN A 2 -12.90 8.93 5.07
CA ASN A 2 -13.82 9.77 4.27
C ASN A 2 -13.15 11.10 3.88
N GLN A 3 -13.66 11.76 2.83
CA GLN A 3 -13.11 13.02 2.31
C GLN A 3 -13.10 14.17 3.34
N GLN A 4 -13.91 14.07 4.39
CA GLN A 4 -13.98 15.05 5.47
C GLN A 4 -12.81 14.89 6.46
N THR A 5 -12.51 13.66 6.89
CA THR A 5 -11.34 13.35 7.74
C THR A 5 -10.03 13.79 7.07
N ILE A 6 -9.98 13.71 5.74
CA ILE A 6 -8.84 14.10 4.91
C ILE A 6 -8.56 15.61 4.95
N LYS A 7 -9.61 16.45 4.89
CA LYS A 7 -9.45 17.91 4.95
C LYS A 7 -9.11 18.43 6.35
N GLU A 8 -9.46 17.66 7.37
CA GLU A 8 -9.31 18.02 8.78
C GLU A 8 -7.99 17.53 9.40
N MET A 9 -7.26 16.64 8.71
CA MET A 9 -5.94 16.18 9.17
C MET A 9 -4.94 17.33 9.14
N LYS A 10 -4.22 17.51 10.27
CA LYS A 10 -3.14 18.50 10.32
C LYS A 10 -2.04 18.11 9.32
N THR A 11 -1.38 19.09 8.74
CA THR A 11 -0.30 18.88 7.76
C THR A 11 0.82 17.99 8.32
N GLU A 12 1.12 18.08 9.61
CA GLU A 12 2.10 17.20 10.28
C GLU A 12 1.65 15.75 10.34
N ASP A 13 0.37 15.49 10.69
CA ASP A 13 -0.19 14.13 10.72
C ASP A 13 -0.17 13.50 9.33
N PHE A 14 -0.46 14.28 8.29
CA PHE A 14 -0.46 13.79 6.91
C PHE A 14 0.95 13.52 6.38
N SER A 15 1.91 14.32 6.79
CA SER A 15 3.33 14.08 6.52
C SER A 15 3.83 12.81 7.22
N ALA A 16 3.37 12.55 8.44
CA ALA A 16 3.68 11.31 9.16
C ALA A 16 3.07 10.09 8.46
N LEU A 17 1.80 10.16 8.05
CA LEU A 17 1.16 9.11 7.25
C LEU A 17 1.92 8.84 5.95
N THR A 18 2.34 9.90 5.26
CA THR A 18 3.12 9.80 4.01
C THR A 18 4.41 8.99 4.24
N ARG A 19 5.16 9.27 5.30
CA ARG A 19 6.38 8.50 5.65
C ARG A 19 6.08 7.03 5.96
N THR A 20 4.99 6.77 6.67
CA THR A 20 4.55 5.39 6.96
C THR A 20 4.26 4.63 5.67
N ILE A 21 3.50 5.23 4.75
CA ILE A 21 3.16 4.60 3.46
C ILE A 21 4.42 4.39 2.60
N MET A 22 5.33 5.35 2.55
CA MET A 22 6.61 5.17 1.87
C MET A 22 7.41 4.00 2.46
N THR A 23 7.43 3.84 3.78
CA THR A 23 8.10 2.72 4.45
C THR A 23 7.50 1.37 4.06
N ILE A 24 6.16 1.27 4.02
CA ILE A 24 5.46 0.04 3.63
C ILE A 24 5.79 -0.34 2.18
N ILE A 25 5.77 0.65 1.28
CA ILE A 25 6.08 0.46 -0.14
C ILE A 25 7.55 0.08 -0.34
N ASP A 26 8.47 0.69 0.42
CA ASP A 26 9.91 0.37 0.39
C ASP A 26 10.14 -1.09 0.78
N ASP A 27 9.44 -1.59 1.81
CA ASP A 27 9.50 -2.99 2.24
C ASP A 27 9.05 -3.95 1.12
N TRP A 28 8.13 -3.52 0.24
CA TRP A 28 7.65 -4.32 -0.90
C TRP A 28 8.64 -4.40 -2.07
N GLY A 29 9.75 -3.67 -2.01
CA GLY A 29 10.84 -3.72 -2.99
C GLY A 29 10.41 -3.29 -4.39
N LEU A 30 9.52 -2.30 -4.47
CA LEU A 30 9.04 -1.71 -5.72
C LEU A 30 10.11 -0.79 -6.32
N SER A 31 10.19 -0.72 -7.64
CA SER A 31 10.99 0.29 -8.33
C SER A 31 10.33 1.66 -8.23
N ALA A 32 11.11 2.73 -8.28
CA ALA A 32 10.59 4.09 -8.23
C ALA A 32 9.45 4.38 -9.23
N THR A 33 9.50 3.79 -10.43
CA THR A 33 8.43 3.92 -11.43
C THR A 33 7.15 3.20 -11.01
N GLU A 34 7.28 2.02 -10.39
CA GLU A 34 6.14 1.29 -9.85
C GLU A 34 5.54 2.03 -8.65
N GLU A 35 6.36 2.62 -7.77
CA GLU A 35 5.89 3.44 -6.63
C GLU A 35 5.02 4.61 -7.09
N LEU A 36 5.49 5.37 -8.10
CA LEU A 36 4.73 6.49 -8.66
C LEU A 36 3.37 6.04 -9.20
N LYS A 37 3.35 4.91 -9.94
CA LYS A 37 2.12 4.33 -10.52
C LYS A 37 1.17 3.83 -9.42
N ILE A 38 1.70 3.16 -8.41
CA ILE A 38 0.92 2.60 -7.30
C ILE A 38 0.30 3.69 -6.44
N LEU A 39 0.96 4.84 -6.29
CA LEU A 39 0.48 5.98 -5.52
C LEU A 39 -0.42 6.94 -6.31
N SER A 40 -0.65 6.71 -7.62
CA SER A 40 -1.34 7.65 -8.52
C SER A 40 -0.71 9.05 -8.56
N LEU A 41 0.61 9.15 -8.36
CA LEU A 41 1.28 10.43 -8.45
C LEU A 41 1.25 10.91 -9.92
N PRO A 42 1.19 12.24 -10.18
CA PRO A 42 1.09 12.76 -11.54
C PRO A 42 2.17 12.16 -12.45
N GLU A 43 1.83 11.74 -13.67
CA GLU A 43 2.76 10.99 -14.56
C GLU A 43 4.08 11.74 -14.84
N LYS A 44 4.05 13.07 -14.78
CA LYS A 44 5.24 13.93 -14.96
C LYS A 44 6.09 14.08 -13.70
N THR A 45 5.72 13.42 -12.60
CA THR A 45 6.47 13.46 -11.34
C THR A 45 7.79 12.72 -11.55
N PRO A 46 8.95 13.39 -11.42
CA PRO A 46 10.22 12.71 -11.60
C PRO A 46 10.45 11.76 -10.42
N THR A 47 11.04 10.60 -10.66
CA THR A 47 11.35 9.59 -9.62
C THR A 47 12.11 10.17 -8.42
N ARG A 48 12.99 11.16 -8.65
CA ARG A 48 13.71 11.88 -7.58
C ARG A 48 12.78 12.59 -6.57
N ALA A 49 11.53 12.88 -6.93
CA ALA A 49 10.55 13.47 -6.03
C ALA A 49 10.14 12.51 -4.91
N LEU A 50 10.28 11.20 -5.10
CA LEU A 50 9.99 10.19 -4.07
C LEU A 50 10.85 10.38 -2.81
N ARG A 51 12.07 10.90 -2.96
CA ARG A 51 12.91 11.24 -1.82
C ARG A 51 12.25 12.30 -0.93
N LYS A 52 11.57 13.29 -1.52
CA LYS A 52 10.88 14.33 -0.75
C LYS A 52 9.75 13.75 0.11
N TYR A 53 9.01 12.77 -0.42
CA TYR A 53 7.94 12.10 0.35
C TYR A 53 8.52 11.27 1.50
N ARG A 54 9.65 10.59 1.29
CA ARG A 54 10.40 9.92 2.38
C ARG A 54 10.89 10.91 3.44
N ASP A 55 11.32 12.09 3.00
CA ASP A 55 11.80 13.17 3.88
C ASP A 55 10.65 13.94 4.59
N GLY A 56 9.38 13.58 4.32
CA GLY A 56 8.22 14.15 5.01
C GLY A 56 7.43 15.22 4.25
N LEU A 57 7.66 15.39 2.95
CA LEU A 57 6.68 16.10 2.12
C LEU A 57 5.39 15.29 2.11
N ALA A 58 4.25 15.92 2.38
CA ALA A 58 2.96 15.26 2.27
C ALA A 58 2.64 14.89 0.81
N PHE A 59 1.95 13.76 0.62
CA PHE A 59 1.43 13.41 -0.70
C PHE A 59 0.40 14.45 -1.22
N PRO A 60 0.13 14.47 -2.54
CA PRO A 60 -1.00 15.25 -3.06
C PRO A 60 -2.31 14.79 -2.41
N ALA A 61 -3.09 15.73 -1.90
CA ALA A 61 -4.37 15.45 -1.25
C ALA A 61 -5.49 15.22 -2.29
N THR A 62 -5.35 14.19 -3.13
CA THR A 62 -6.35 13.82 -4.15
C THR A 62 -7.07 12.53 -3.77
N PRO A 63 -8.35 12.35 -4.15
CA PRO A 63 -9.11 11.14 -3.82
C PRO A 63 -8.42 9.85 -4.24
N GLU A 64 -7.75 9.85 -5.39
CA GLU A 64 -7.07 8.68 -5.95
C GLU A 64 -5.86 8.27 -5.10
N VAL A 65 -5.08 9.24 -4.62
CA VAL A 65 -3.96 8.99 -3.70
C VAL A 65 -4.48 8.39 -2.40
N PHE A 66 -5.56 8.95 -1.86
CA PHE A 66 -6.14 8.46 -0.60
C PHE A 66 -6.70 7.05 -0.70
N GLU A 67 -7.42 6.74 -1.77
CA GLU A 67 -7.94 5.39 -2.01
C GLU A 67 -6.79 4.36 -1.98
N ARG A 68 -5.66 4.69 -2.61
CA ARG A 68 -4.48 3.81 -2.62
C ARG A 68 -3.84 3.69 -1.26
N ILE A 69 -3.70 4.79 -0.52
CA ILE A 69 -3.20 4.80 0.86
C ILE A 69 -4.05 3.87 1.74
N GLU A 70 -5.37 3.92 1.61
CA GLU A 70 -6.27 3.06 2.38
C GLU A 70 -6.07 1.57 2.08
N HIS A 71 -5.91 1.21 0.80
CA HIS A 71 -5.65 -0.18 0.45
C HIS A 71 -4.26 -0.64 0.91
N ILE A 72 -3.23 0.20 0.76
CA ILE A 72 -1.86 -0.12 1.20
C ILE A 72 -1.83 -0.35 2.71
N LEU A 73 -2.43 0.56 3.48
CA LEU A 73 -2.50 0.44 4.92
C LEU A 73 -3.31 -0.79 5.35
N GLY A 74 -4.46 -1.05 4.71
CA GLY A 74 -5.26 -2.23 4.98
C GLY A 74 -4.52 -3.54 4.74
N ILE A 75 -3.76 -3.65 3.64
CA ILE A 75 -2.91 -4.81 3.36
C ILE A 75 -1.84 -4.97 4.46
N PHE A 76 -1.18 -3.88 4.83
CA PHE A 76 -0.16 -3.90 5.88
C PHE A 76 -0.74 -4.34 7.23
N GLU A 77 -1.89 -3.82 7.62
CA GLU A 77 -2.56 -4.18 8.87
C GLU A 77 -3.04 -5.64 8.89
N ALA A 78 -3.62 -6.12 7.79
CA ALA A 78 -4.05 -7.50 7.66
C ALA A 78 -2.86 -8.48 7.71
N LEU A 79 -1.74 -8.13 7.07
CA LEU A 79 -0.49 -8.92 7.15
C LEU A 79 0.10 -8.91 8.56
N ARG A 80 0.12 -7.76 9.24
CA ARG A 80 0.59 -7.64 10.63
C ARG A 80 -0.27 -8.48 11.58
N THR A 81 -1.56 -8.55 11.32
CA THR A 81 -2.51 -9.34 12.12
C THR A 81 -2.37 -10.84 11.83
N SER A 82 -2.15 -11.22 10.57
CA SER A 82 -1.91 -12.60 10.16
C SER A 82 -0.56 -13.15 10.62
N TYR A 83 0.47 -12.31 10.71
CA TYR A 83 1.84 -12.69 11.05
C TYR A 83 2.40 -11.86 12.22
N PRO A 84 1.77 -11.88 13.41
CA PRO A 84 2.06 -10.93 14.49
C PRO A 84 3.47 -11.09 15.09
N HIS A 85 4.03 -12.29 15.04
CA HIS A 85 5.35 -12.61 15.58
C HIS A 85 6.45 -12.69 14.51
N ASN A 86 6.09 -12.61 13.22
CA ASN A 86 7.06 -12.82 12.15
C ASN A 86 6.78 -11.95 10.93
N LYS A 87 7.32 -10.72 10.95
CA LYS A 87 7.24 -9.78 9.80
C LYS A 87 7.85 -10.34 8.52
N GLN A 88 8.85 -11.21 8.62
CA GLN A 88 9.45 -11.85 7.45
C GLN A 88 8.46 -12.78 6.73
N MET A 89 7.53 -13.41 7.46
CA MET A 89 6.48 -14.25 6.86
C MET A 89 5.47 -13.42 6.07
N ALA A 90 5.13 -12.22 6.52
CA ALA A 90 4.31 -11.29 5.75
C ALA A 90 4.96 -10.97 4.38
N MET A 91 6.27 -10.74 4.38
CA MET A 91 7.02 -10.49 3.15
C MET A 91 7.11 -11.72 2.25
N ILE A 92 7.35 -12.91 2.83
CA ILE A 92 7.35 -14.16 2.07
C ILE A 92 5.98 -14.42 1.44
N TRP A 93 4.89 -14.13 2.14
CA TRP A 93 3.55 -14.25 1.58
C TRP A 93 3.36 -13.32 0.37
N MET A 94 3.81 -12.06 0.48
CA MET A 94 3.76 -11.10 -0.63
C MET A 94 4.56 -11.55 -1.87
N SER A 95 5.64 -12.33 -1.67
CA SER A 95 6.52 -12.81 -2.74
C SER A 95 6.19 -14.22 -3.24
N LYS A 96 5.31 -14.97 -2.58
CA LYS A 96 4.99 -16.36 -2.94
C LYS A 96 3.77 -16.43 -3.86
N CYS A 97 3.86 -17.28 -4.88
CA CYS A 97 2.75 -17.59 -5.77
C CYS A 97 1.51 -18.03 -4.99
N ASN A 98 0.36 -17.46 -5.36
CA ASN A 98 -0.93 -17.78 -4.74
C ASN A 98 -1.93 -18.22 -5.82
N LYS A 99 -2.64 -19.34 -5.59
CA LYS A 99 -3.64 -19.87 -6.53
C LYS A 99 -4.80 -18.91 -6.78
N HIS A 100 -5.13 -18.06 -5.80
CA HIS A 100 -6.14 -17.01 -5.94
C HIS A 100 -5.74 -15.91 -6.93
N PHE A 101 -4.44 -15.78 -7.22
CA PHE A 101 -3.89 -14.77 -8.12
C PHE A 101 -3.36 -15.34 -9.42
N VAL A 102 -4.00 -16.40 -9.95
CA VAL A 102 -3.55 -17.12 -11.16
C VAL A 102 -2.09 -17.54 -11.03
N THR A 103 -1.71 -18.01 -9.84
CA THR A 103 -0.35 -18.42 -9.46
C THR A 103 0.72 -17.31 -9.53
N ARG A 104 0.32 -16.03 -9.61
CA ARG A 104 1.23 -14.89 -9.44
C ARG A 104 1.45 -14.58 -7.94
N PRO A 105 2.62 -14.04 -7.57
CA PRO A 105 2.81 -13.43 -6.26
C PRO A 105 1.89 -12.21 -6.06
N PRO A 106 1.36 -11.96 -4.85
CA PRO A 106 0.57 -10.76 -4.55
C PRO A 106 1.26 -9.45 -4.98
N ILE A 107 2.58 -9.37 -4.78
CA ILE A 107 3.34 -8.17 -5.18
C ILE A 107 3.34 -7.95 -6.70
N MET A 108 3.32 -9.03 -7.49
CA MET A 108 3.27 -8.95 -8.96
C MET A 108 1.90 -8.44 -9.42
N VAL A 109 0.83 -8.90 -8.78
CA VAL A 109 -0.54 -8.43 -9.03
C VAL A 109 -0.64 -6.92 -8.77
N ILE A 110 -0.08 -6.43 -7.67
CA ILE A 110 -0.09 -4.98 -7.35
C ILE A 110 0.70 -4.17 -8.39
N ARG A 111 1.87 -4.67 -8.84
CA ARG A 111 2.71 -3.99 -9.84
C ARG A 111 2.03 -3.87 -11.20
N GLU A 112 1.49 -4.97 -11.69
CA GLU A 112 0.91 -5.07 -13.03
C GLU A 112 -0.45 -4.37 -13.08
N ASP A 113 -1.32 -4.70 -12.13
CA ASP A 113 -2.74 -4.34 -12.16
C ASP A 113 -3.01 -3.01 -11.42
N GLY A 114 -2.05 -2.49 -10.64
CA GLY A 114 -2.15 -1.19 -9.98
C GLY A 114 -3.22 -1.15 -8.90
N LEU A 115 -4.21 -0.26 -9.03
CA LEU A 115 -5.29 -0.13 -8.04
C LEU A 115 -6.12 -1.41 -7.93
N SER A 116 -6.50 -2.02 -9.05
CA SER A 116 -7.26 -3.27 -9.02
C SER A 116 -6.47 -4.39 -8.37
N GLY A 117 -5.14 -4.38 -8.48
CA GLY A 117 -4.27 -5.32 -7.79
C GLY A 117 -4.28 -5.11 -6.26
N LEU A 118 -4.20 -3.86 -5.81
CA LEU A 118 -4.35 -3.51 -4.38
C LEU A 118 -5.71 -3.97 -3.83
N VAL A 119 -6.80 -3.72 -4.56
CA VAL A 119 -8.15 -4.13 -4.16
C VAL A 119 -8.25 -5.66 -4.05
N GLN A 120 -7.74 -6.40 -5.04
CA GLN A 120 -7.76 -7.86 -5.05
C GLN A 120 -6.95 -8.46 -3.89
N VAL A 121 -5.74 -7.97 -3.66
CA VAL A 121 -4.88 -8.47 -2.58
C VAL A 121 -5.50 -8.18 -1.22
N ARG A 122 -6.01 -6.97 -0.99
CA ARG A 122 -6.71 -6.61 0.24
C ARG A 122 -7.94 -7.49 0.46
N GLY A 123 -8.81 -7.62 -0.54
CA GLY A 123 -10.02 -8.44 -0.42
C GLY A 123 -9.72 -9.91 -0.11
N HIS A 124 -8.64 -10.47 -0.66
CA HIS A 124 -8.20 -11.82 -0.31
C HIS A 124 -7.75 -11.93 1.14
N LEU A 125 -6.99 -10.95 1.66
CA LEU A 125 -6.54 -10.92 3.05
C LEU A 125 -7.72 -10.76 4.02
N ASP A 126 -8.67 -9.89 3.70
CA ASP A 126 -9.86 -9.67 4.53
C ASP A 126 -10.73 -10.94 4.58
N CYS A 127 -11.00 -11.58 3.42
CA CYS A 127 -11.77 -12.83 3.37
C CYS A 127 -11.07 -14.01 4.05
N THR A 128 -9.74 -14.09 3.97
CA THR A 128 -9.00 -15.15 4.68
C THR A 128 -8.99 -14.90 6.19
N PHE A 129 -8.97 -13.65 6.63
CA PHE A 129 -9.01 -13.28 8.05
C PHE A 129 -10.39 -13.47 8.69
N ASP A 130 -11.47 -13.17 7.97
CA ASP A 130 -12.84 -13.33 8.47
C ASP A 130 -13.14 -14.78 8.89
N TRP A 131 -12.53 -15.77 8.23
CA TRP A 131 -12.68 -17.20 8.57
C TRP A 131 -11.87 -17.66 9.79
N PHE A 132 -10.75 -17.01 10.10
CA PHE A 132 -9.96 -17.34 11.30
C PHE A 132 -10.47 -16.62 12.56
N SER A 133 -11.33 -15.61 12.37
CA SER A 133 -11.84 -14.73 13.44
C SER A 133 -13.28 -15.05 13.87
N SER A 134 -13.87 -16.14 13.34
CA SER A 134 -15.25 -16.59 13.64
C SER A 134 -15.32 -17.91 14.42
#